data_AF-A0A662W319-F1
#
_entry.id   AF-A0A662W319-F1
#
_cell.length_a   1.000
_cell.length_b   1.000
_cell.length_c   1.000
_cell.angle_alpha   90.00
_cell.angle_beta   90.00
_cell.angle_gamma   90.00
#
_symmetry.space_group_name_H-M   'P 1'
#
loop_
_entity.id
_entity.type
_entity.pdbx_description
1 polymer ?
#
loop_
_entity_poly.entity_id
_entity_poly.type
_entity_poly.pdbx_seq_one_letter_code
_entity_poly.pdbx_strand_id
1 'polypeptide(L)'
;MIQSVYLFTNRNLLVFDEKGEQVLDIQQAINWETGWSNPEKEREALRKIIEDQPKVYVARWKEWAEEITIEELCSLLGHGKWYWKNYRRGQRSHERGKRSL
;
A
#
# COMPACT_ATOMS: atom_id res chain seq x y z
N MET A 1 11.99 -7.95 -2.25
CA MET A 1 11.39 -6.72 -1.67
C MET A 1 10.38 -6.16 -2.65
N ILE A 2 9.24 -5.64 -2.20
CA ILE A 2 8.30 -4.94 -3.08
C ILE A 2 8.92 -3.62 -3.51
N GLN A 3 9.01 -3.37 -4.81
CA GLN A 3 9.63 -2.19 -5.39
C GLN A 3 8.59 -1.16 -5.85
N SER A 4 7.51 -1.64 -6.46
CA SER A 4 6.46 -0.77 -6.99
C SER A 4 5.07 -1.38 -6.89
N VAL A 5 4.09 -0.49 -6.74
CA VAL A 5 2.68 -0.83 -6.62
C VAL A 5 1.87 0.06 -7.55
N TYR A 6 1.01 -0.52 -8.37
CA TYR A 6 0.12 0.20 -9.29
C TYR A 6 -1.33 -0.07 -8.91
N LEU A 7 -2.04 0.96 -8.46
CA LEU A 7 -3.45 0.93 -8.12
C LEU A 7 -4.28 1.40 -9.32
N PHE A 8 -5.17 0.55 -9.79
CA PHE A 8 -6.13 0.87 -10.86
C PHE A 8 -7.48 1.30 -10.27
N THR A 9 -8.28 2.02 -11.07
CA THR A 9 -9.56 2.61 -10.67
C THR A 9 -10.58 1.61 -10.09
N ASN A 10 -10.46 0.32 -10.41
CA ASN A 10 -11.34 -0.74 -9.88
C ASN A 10 -10.81 -1.38 -8.58
N ARG A 11 -9.86 -0.71 -7.91
CA ARG A 11 -9.13 -1.22 -6.72
C ARG A 11 -8.30 -2.48 -6.98
N ASN A 12 -7.96 -2.72 -8.23
CA ASN A 12 -7.01 -3.77 -8.62
C ASN A 12 -5.59 -3.25 -8.45
N LEU A 13 -4.73 -4.09 -7.89
CA LEU A 13 -3.32 -3.82 -7.69
C LEU A 13 -2.47 -4.74 -8.57
N LEU A 14 -1.46 -4.14 -9.19
CA LEU A 14 -0.28 -4.84 -9.66
C LEU A 14 0.88 -4.51 -8.71
N VAL A 15 1.54 -5.54 -8.20
CA VAL A 15 2.62 -5.41 -7.22
C VAL A 15 3.84 -6.07 -7.82
N PHE A 16 4.96 -5.36 -7.85
CA PHE A 16 6.20 -5.83 -8.45
C PHE A 16 7.34 -5.81 -7.44
N ASP A 17 8.21 -6.80 -7.53
CA ASP A 17 9.44 -6.85 -6.76
C ASP A 17 10.58 -6.09 -7.45
N GLU A 18 11.75 -6.09 -6.81
CA GLU A 18 12.98 -5.47 -7.31
C GLU A 18 13.50 -6.05 -8.64
N LYS A 19 13.06 -7.24 -9.02
CA LYS A 19 13.40 -7.88 -10.31
C LYS A 19 12.38 -7.56 -11.40
N GLY A 20 11.30 -6.87 -11.06
CA GLY A 20 10.18 -6.61 -11.96
C GLY A 20 9.22 -7.80 -12.08
N GLU A 21 9.29 -8.77 -11.18
CA GLU A 21 8.38 -9.92 -11.14
C GLU A 21 7.12 -9.58 -10.32
N GLN A 22 5.98 -10.15 -10.72
CA GLN A 22 4.71 -9.92 -10.02
C GLN A 22 4.65 -10.67 -8.68
N VAL A 23 4.21 -9.96 -7.63
CA VAL A 23 4.05 -10.49 -6.28
C VAL A 23 2.58 -10.91 -6.08
N LEU A 24 2.24 -12.06 -6.66
CA LEU A 24 0.84 -12.53 -6.81
C LEU A 24 0.12 -12.78 -5.48
N ASP A 25 0.82 -13.20 -4.43
CA ASP A 25 0.26 -13.42 -3.09
C ASP A 25 -0.32 -12.13 -2.50
N ILE A 26 0.39 -11.01 -2.65
CA ILE A 26 -0.04 -9.69 -2.19
C ILE A 26 -1.19 -9.17 -3.06
N GLN A 27 -1.13 -9.37 -4.38
CA GLN A 27 -2.20 -8.97 -5.28
C GLN A 27 -3.51 -9.71 -4.97
N GLN A 28 -3.45 -11.03 -4.76
CA GLN A 28 -4.62 -11.85 -4.42
C GLN A 28 -5.22 -11.50 -3.05
N ALA A 29 -4.38 -11.11 -2.10
CA ALA A 29 -4.85 -10.74 -0.77
C ALA A 29 -5.62 -9.40 -0.74
N ILE A 30 -5.39 -8.51 -1.71
CA ILE A 30 -6.01 -7.18 -1.74
C ILE A 30 -7.09 -7.05 -2.84
N ASN A 31 -6.92 -7.69 -4.00
CA ASN A 31 -7.86 -7.57 -5.11
C ASN A 31 -9.22 -8.22 -4.76
N TRP A 32 -10.30 -7.52 -5.10
CA TRP A 32 -11.67 -7.83 -4.65
C TRP A 32 -12.33 -9.04 -5.34
N GLU A 33 -11.65 -9.75 -6.23
CA GLU A 33 -12.29 -10.70 -7.17
C GLU A 33 -12.79 -12.01 -6.57
N THR A 34 -12.55 -12.30 -5.29
CA THR A 34 -13.19 -13.45 -4.63
C THR A 34 -14.19 -12.95 -3.61
N GLY A 35 -15.45 -13.39 -3.71
CA GLY A 35 -16.61 -12.95 -2.92
C GLY A 35 -16.56 -13.16 -1.39
N TRP A 36 -15.36 -13.23 -0.82
CA TRP A 36 -15.04 -13.33 0.60
C TRP A 36 -13.87 -12.38 0.87
N SER A 37 -14.14 -11.08 1.03
CA SER A 37 -13.09 -10.18 1.51
C SER A 37 -12.65 -10.66 2.90
N ASN A 38 -11.35 -10.89 3.08
CA ASN A 38 -10.76 -11.20 4.38
C ASN A 38 -9.93 -9.99 4.83
N PRO A 39 -10.49 -9.10 5.68
CA PRO A 39 -9.81 -7.89 6.11
C PRO A 39 -8.48 -8.12 6.83
N GLU A 40 -8.24 -9.31 7.38
CA GLU A 40 -6.97 -9.65 8.03
C GLU A 40 -5.87 -9.92 7.00
N LYS A 41 -6.17 -10.72 5.97
CA LYS A 41 -5.24 -10.98 4.86
C LYS A 41 -4.89 -9.69 4.11
N GLU A 42 -5.90 -8.84 3.88
CA GLU A 42 -5.69 -7.54 3.25
C GLU A 42 -4.76 -6.64 4.08
N ARG A 43 -4.95 -6.61 5.40
CA ARG A 43 -4.07 -5.84 6.32
C ARG A 43 -2.66 -6.42 6.42
N GLU A 44 -2.51 -7.73 6.34
CA GLU A 44 -1.19 -8.38 6.32
C GLU A 44 -0.43 -8.03 5.03
N ALA A 45 -1.12 -8.08 3.89
CA ALA A 45 -0.56 -7.66 2.61
C ALA A 45 -0.19 -6.17 2.62
N LEU A 46 -1.06 -5.30 3.15
CA LEU A 46 -0.76 -3.88 3.34
C LEU A 46 0.40 -3.63 4.30
N ARG A 47 0.55 -4.43 5.36
CA ARG A 47 1.69 -4.33 6.28
C ARG A 47 3.00 -4.54 5.53
N LYS A 48 3.09 -5.58 4.70
CA LYS A 48 4.28 -5.85 3.88
C LYS A 48 4.60 -4.68 2.93
N ILE A 49 3.59 -4.12 2.27
CA ILE A 49 3.75 -2.92 1.44
C ILE A 49 4.27 -1.74 2.27
N ILE A 50 3.72 -1.51 3.46
CA ILE A 50 4.16 -0.42 4.34
C ILE A 50 5.61 -0.64 4.81
N GLU A 51 6.00 -1.86 5.13
CA GLU A 51 7.36 -2.19 5.59
C GLU A 51 8.40 -2.03 4.48
N ASP A 52 8.08 -2.47 3.26
CA ASP A 52 8.99 -2.40 2.11
C ASP A 52 9.10 -0.99 1.51
N GLN A 53 8.19 -0.07 1.85
CA GLN A 53 8.17 1.32 1.37
C GLN A 53 8.34 1.48 -0.16
N PRO A 54 7.55 0.79 -1.00
CA PRO A 54 7.67 0.87 -2.45
C PRO A 54 7.19 2.21 -2.99
N LYS A 55 7.55 2.50 -4.24
CA LYS A 55 6.87 3.56 -5.00
C LYS A 55 5.45 3.13 -5.33
N VAL A 56 4.48 3.99 -5.06
CA VAL A 56 3.08 3.69 -5.34
C VAL A 56 2.57 4.61 -6.42
N TYR A 57 1.84 4.06 -7.37
CA TYR A 57 1.27 4.78 -8.49
C TYR A 57 -0.23 4.54 -8.56
N VAL A 58 -0.98 5.58 -8.89
CA VAL A 58 -2.36 5.45 -9.35
C VAL A 58 -2.38 5.46 -10.88
N ALA A 59 -2.94 4.41 -11.48
CA ALA A 59 -3.08 4.26 -12.91
C ALA A 59 -4.53 4.50 -13.32
N ARG A 60 -4.73 5.39 -14.29
CA ARG A 60 -6.04 5.72 -14.87
C ARG A 60 -6.04 5.43 -16.36
N TRP A 61 -7.21 5.17 -16.91
CA TRP A 61 -7.36 4.86 -18.33
C TRP A 61 -6.85 6.03 -19.19
N LYS A 62 -5.89 5.74 -20.07
CA LYS A 62 -5.25 6.70 -21.00
C LYS A 62 -4.47 7.85 -20.35
N GLU A 63 -4.17 7.77 -19.05
CA GLU A 63 -3.35 8.76 -18.35
C GLU A 63 -2.03 8.12 -17.90
N TRP A 64 -0.98 8.95 -17.81
CA TRP A 64 0.26 8.53 -17.19
C TRP A 64 0.02 8.22 -15.71
N ALA A 65 0.73 7.22 -15.19
CA ALA A 65 0.62 6.84 -13.79
C ALA A 65 1.17 7.97 -12.91
N GLU A 66 0.39 8.38 -11.90
CA GLU A 66 0.76 9.43 -10.96
C GLU A 66 1.27 8.79 -9.66
N GLU A 67 2.41 9.26 -9.14
CA GLU A 67 2.96 8.76 -7.88
C GLU A 67 2.13 9.27 -6.70
N ILE A 68 1.73 8.35 -5.82
CA ILE A 68 0.99 8.63 -4.59
C ILE A 68 1.76 8.08 -3.39
N THR A 69 1.38 8.54 -2.20
CA THR A 69 1.92 8.03 -0.94
C THR A 69 1.26 6.71 -0.53
N ILE A 70 1.95 5.95 0.33
CA ILE A 70 1.39 4.74 0.96
C ILE A 70 0.15 5.08 1.81
N GLU A 71 0.07 6.29 2.36
CA GLU A 71 -1.10 6.76 3.08
C GLU A 71 -2.31 6.94 2.16
N GLU A 72 -2.11 7.55 1.00
CA GLU A 72 -3.15 7.71 -0.02
C GLU A 72 -3.60 6.34 -0.54
N LEU A 73 -2.67 5.43 -0.80
CA LEU A 73 -2.98 4.03 -1.12
C LEU A 73 -3.88 3.40 -0.06
N CYS A 74 -3.49 3.45 1.21
CA CYS A 74 -4.28 2.90 2.31
C CYS A 74 -5.66 3.56 2.40
N SER A 75 -5.75 4.86 2.15
CA SER A 75 -7.01 5.61 2.18
C SER A 75 -7.94 5.21 1.04
N LEU A 76 -7.43 5.07 -0.18
CA LEU A 76 -8.18 4.58 -1.35
C LEU A 76 -8.61 3.11 -1.17
N LEU A 77 -7.81 2.32 -0.46
CA LEU A 77 -8.15 0.97 -0.06
C LEU A 77 -9.05 0.90 1.19
N GLY A 78 -9.49 2.04 1.74
CA GLY A 78 -10.45 2.07 2.87
C GLY A 78 -9.82 1.75 4.23
N HIS A 79 -8.50 1.61 4.29
CA HIS A 79 -7.69 1.35 5.48
C HIS A 79 -7.02 2.60 6.05
N GLY A 80 -7.34 3.80 5.58
CA GLY A 80 -6.71 5.05 6.03
C GLY A 80 -6.74 5.25 7.55
N LYS A 81 -7.89 5.03 8.21
CA LYS A 81 -7.99 5.10 9.68
C LYS A 81 -7.10 4.07 10.40
N TRP A 82 -6.99 2.86 9.84
CA TRP A 82 -6.14 1.80 10.37
C TRP A 82 -4.66 2.14 10.19
N TYR A 83 -4.26 2.65 9.03
CA TYR A 83 -2.90 3.09 8.74
C TYR A 83 -2.45 4.17 9.74
N TRP A 84 -3.27 5.20 9.93
CA TRP A 84 -3.00 6.28 10.86
C TRP A 84 -2.81 5.82 12.31
N LYS A 85 -3.67 4.90 12.77
CA LYS A 85 -3.63 4.38 14.14
C LYS A 85 -2.35 3.58 14.42
N ASN A 86 -1.88 2.80 13.45
CA ASN A 86 -0.83 1.80 13.67
C ASN A 86 0.56 2.23 13.19
N TYR A 87 0.67 3.07 12.16
CA TYR A 87 1.96 3.39 11.52
C TYR A 87 2.32 4.88 11.63
N ARG A 88 1.40 5.80 11.30
CA ARG A 88 1.71 7.24 11.32
C ARG A 88 1.84 7.83 12.74
N ARG A 89 1.12 7.27 13.73
CA ARG A 89 1.23 7.71 15.12
C ARG A 89 2.58 7.34 15.76
N GLY A 90 3.22 6.25 15.32
CA GLY A 90 4.56 5.85 15.76
C GLY A 90 5.68 6.73 15.19
N GLN A 91 5.56 7.15 13.93
CA GLN A 91 6.56 8.00 13.26
C GLN A 91 6.66 9.41 13.87
N ARG A 92 5.55 10.04 14.25
CA ARG A 92 5.56 11.37 14.91
C ARG A 92 6.27 11.36 16.27
N SER A 93 6.21 10.26 17.01
CA SER A 93 6.91 10.12 18.29
C SER A 93 8.42 9.97 18.08
N HIS A 94 8.83 9.31 17.00
CA HIS A 94 10.25 9.10 16.65
C HIS A 94 10.89 10.38 16.06
N GLU A 95 10.15 11.16 15.26
CA GLU A 95 10.63 12.46 14.73
C GLU A 95 10.75 13.54 15.81
N ARG A 96 9.88 13.54 16.83
CA ARG A 96 10.01 14.45 17.99
C ARG A 96 11.26 14.16 18.82
N GLY A 97 11.64 12.89 18.99
CA GLY A 97 12.86 12.52 19.70
C GLY A 97 14.15 12.95 18.99
N LYS A 98 14.15 13.01 17.65
CA LYS A 98 15.32 13.44 16.86
C LYS A 98 15.51 14.96 16.81
N ARG A 99 14.48 15.76 17.12
CA ARG A 99 14.56 17.24 17.13
C ARG A 99 14.89 17.82 18.51
N SER A 100 15.05 16.97 19.52
CA SER A 100 15.34 17.37 20.91
C SER A 100 16.75 16.99 21.38
N LEU A 101 17.63 16.63 20.45
CA LEU A 101 19.07 16.45 20.62
C LEU A 101 19.81 17.44 19.70
#